data_AF-A0A945IS24-F1
#
_entry.id   AF-A0A945IS24-F1
#
_cell.length_a   1.000
_cell.length_b   1.000
_cell.length_c   1.000
_cell.angle_alpha   90.00
_cell.angle_beta   90.00
_cell.angle_gamma   90.00
#
_symmetry.space_group_name_H-M   'P 1'
#
loop_
_entity.id
_entity.type
_entity.pdbx_description
1 polymer ?
#
loop_
_entity_poly.entity_id
_entity_poly.type
_entity_poly.pdbx_seq_one_letter_code
_entity_poly.pdbx_strand_id
1 'polypeptide(L)'
;MRKFTIALLSVFLIASISAPAHSAQMTAKKFSSCADMLKKYPNGVAKDKKARNKAVKGGFAKPKVSKTVYKKNRDRLDKNNNGIICGQKKAEPVAKAEPFAFAKNIDASLPADWVAEFNQVMSNLGQLMPISEKINEVSNVQSPMNIYAWNSAVSNPFPQIPGAQGASISGNGSNTWMVLEIPESELRDKDLHRFKVIAHEYFHVYQIAMSRDAEGTQWLWEGGAKVVEELYSQQFYGRSLFDDQLMPIHAAAVQTPKVFENYGSGKDMNYNGSAFLALALAKELQQQGMSEERAFTAILRDFQAESAQEPDWKKAFVNTFNMTVEQFYQSLIQYPTAESTQDWISHRVVDATPVLPSKTLTLNSIFS
;
A
#
# COMPACT_ATOMS: atom_id res chain seq x y z
N MET A 1 -67.89 -51.86 -34.42
CA MET A 1 -67.76 -52.17 -32.97
C MET A 1 -67.70 -50.85 -32.20
N ARG A 2 -68.52 -50.72 -31.15
CA ARG A 2 -68.43 -49.83 -29.95
C ARG A 2 -67.84 -48.40 -30.11
N LYS A 3 -68.66 -47.34 -30.02
CA LYS A 3 -69.10 -46.55 -28.83
C LYS A 3 -68.15 -45.38 -28.45
N PHE A 4 -68.71 -44.16 -28.40
CA PHE A 4 -68.53 -42.99 -27.47
C PHE A 4 -67.09 -42.64 -26.97
N THR A 5 -66.61 -41.40 -26.75
CA THR A 5 -67.19 -40.14 -26.26
C THR A 5 -66.14 -38.99 -26.34
N ILE A 6 -66.58 -37.80 -26.77
CA ILE A 6 -66.27 -36.38 -26.39
C ILE A 6 -64.92 -36.00 -25.73
N ALA A 7 -64.26 -34.97 -26.29
CA ALA A 7 -63.65 -33.86 -25.54
C ALA A 7 -63.63 -32.56 -26.38
N LEU A 8 -64.21 -31.49 -25.82
CA LEU A 8 -64.26 -30.13 -26.38
C LEU A 8 -62.86 -29.52 -26.55
N LEU A 9 -62.68 -28.72 -27.61
CA LEU A 9 -61.78 -27.56 -27.56
C LEU A 9 -62.41 -26.35 -28.25
N SER A 10 -62.59 -25.32 -27.43
CA SER A 10 -63.17 -24.02 -27.67
C SER A 10 -62.29 -23.16 -28.57
N VAL A 11 -62.85 -22.68 -29.67
CA VAL A 11 -62.24 -21.67 -30.55
C VAL A 11 -62.50 -20.29 -29.95
N PHE A 12 -61.45 -19.65 -29.42
CA PHE A 12 -61.47 -18.24 -29.05
C PHE A 12 -61.11 -17.39 -30.29
N LEU A 13 -62.08 -16.63 -30.81
CA LEU A 13 -61.83 -15.50 -31.70
C LEU A 13 -61.20 -14.36 -30.87
N ILE A 14 -59.96 -13.97 -31.20
CA ILE A 14 -59.36 -12.74 -30.69
C ILE A 14 -59.52 -11.66 -31.76
N ALA A 15 -60.38 -10.68 -31.49
CA ALA A 15 -60.48 -9.44 -32.24
C ALA A 15 -59.19 -8.62 -32.01
N SER A 16 -58.43 -8.39 -33.09
CA SER A 16 -57.26 -7.53 -33.09
C SER A 16 -57.71 -6.05 -33.07
N ILE A 17 -57.72 -5.45 -31.88
CA ILE A 17 -57.86 -4.00 -31.71
C ILE A 17 -56.48 -3.39 -31.98
N SER A 18 -56.38 -2.64 -33.08
CA SER A 18 -55.23 -1.81 -33.43
C SER A 18 -55.08 -0.68 -32.41
N ALA A 19 -54.19 -0.85 -31.42
CA ALA A 19 -53.75 0.26 -30.59
C ALA A 19 -52.73 1.11 -31.37
N PRO A 20 -52.80 2.45 -31.30
CA PRO A 20 -51.77 3.29 -31.90
C PRO A 20 -50.46 3.10 -31.13
N ALA A 21 -49.40 2.73 -31.85
CA ALA A 21 -48.06 2.62 -31.30
C ALA A 21 -47.58 4.00 -30.81
N HIS A 22 -47.71 4.25 -29.51
CA HIS A 22 -47.00 5.33 -28.85
C HIS A 22 -45.51 4.96 -28.84
N SER A 23 -44.72 5.60 -29.71
CA SER A 23 -43.27 5.56 -29.57
C SER A 23 -42.89 6.19 -28.24
N ALA A 24 -42.48 5.37 -27.28
CA ALA A 24 -41.86 5.86 -26.06
C ALA A 24 -40.54 6.54 -26.45
N GLN A 25 -40.58 7.87 -26.60
CA GLN A 25 -39.38 8.67 -26.81
C GLN A 25 -38.53 8.54 -25.55
N MET A 26 -37.54 7.63 -25.56
CA MET A 26 -36.60 7.46 -24.47
C MET A 26 -35.90 8.81 -24.20
N THR A 27 -36.31 9.48 -23.13
CA THR A 27 -35.74 10.75 -22.75
C THR A 27 -34.28 10.49 -22.33
N ALA A 28 -33.33 10.96 -23.14
CA ALA A 28 -31.91 10.79 -22.81
C ALA A 28 -31.59 11.34 -21.40
N LYS A 29 -30.78 10.60 -20.63
CA LYS A 29 -30.45 10.88 -19.22
C LYS A 29 -29.55 12.12 -19.08
N LYS A 30 -29.83 12.96 -18.07
CA LYS A 30 -28.93 14.03 -17.59
C LYS A 30 -27.98 13.47 -16.53
N PHE A 31 -26.74 13.92 -16.51
CA PHE A 31 -25.71 13.48 -15.57
C PHE A 31 -25.27 14.66 -14.68
N SER A 32 -25.09 14.37 -13.39
CA SER A 32 -24.62 15.32 -12.37
C SER A 32 -23.15 15.69 -12.58
N SER A 33 -22.32 14.74 -12.98
CA SER A 33 -20.87 14.87 -13.10
C SER A 33 -20.30 14.05 -14.25
N CYS A 34 -19.02 14.29 -14.60
CA CYS A 34 -18.32 13.39 -15.51
C CYS A 34 -18.14 11.99 -14.93
N ALA A 35 -17.91 11.85 -13.61
CA ALA A 35 -17.81 10.54 -12.96
C ALA A 35 -19.07 9.68 -13.20
N ASP A 36 -20.26 10.28 -13.06
CA ASP A 36 -21.52 9.57 -13.28
C ASP A 36 -21.78 9.24 -14.75
N MET A 37 -21.33 10.10 -15.66
CA MET A 37 -21.41 9.85 -17.09
C MET A 37 -20.48 8.71 -17.52
N LEU A 38 -19.25 8.68 -16.99
CA LEU A 38 -18.22 7.71 -17.37
C LEU A 38 -18.59 6.29 -16.97
N LYS A 39 -19.37 6.08 -15.90
CA LYS A 39 -19.96 4.77 -15.55
C LYS A 39 -20.76 4.15 -16.71
N LYS A 40 -21.41 4.97 -17.55
CA LYS A 40 -22.22 4.52 -18.70
C LYS A 40 -21.55 4.73 -20.06
N TYR A 41 -20.66 5.72 -20.14
CA TYR A 41 -19.94 6.10 -21.35
C TYR A 41 -18.44 6.20 -21.01
N PRO A 42 -17.73 5.07 -20.89
CA PRO A 42 -16.38 5.03 -20.32
C PRO A 42 -15.35 5.88 -21.07
N ASN A 43 -15.58 6.18 -22.35
CA ASN A 43 -14.70 7.04 -23.15
C ASN A 43 -15.28 8.44 -23.42
N GLY A 44 -16.36 8.82 -22.72
CA GLY A 44 -17.12 10.04 -22.96
C GLY A 44 -18.06 9.97 -24.16
N VAL A 45 -18.69 11.11 -24.47
CA VAL A 45 -19.70 11.23 -25.54
C VAL A 45 -19.35 12.35 -26.52
N ALA A 46 -19.44 12.06 -27.80
CA ALA A 46 -19.26 13.02 -28.89
C ALA A 46 -20.60 13.45 -29.49
N LYS A 47 -20.68 14.72 -29.90
CA LYS A 47 -21.86 15.28 -30.59
C LYS A 47 -22.13 14.64 -31.95
N ASP A 48 -21.06 14.29 -32.67
CA ASP A 48 -21.09 13.71 -34.02
C ASP A 48 -19.81 12.92 -34.32
N LYS A 49 -19.76 12.25 -35.48
CA LYS A 49 -18.60 11.47 -35.92
C LYS A 49 -17.36 12.35 -36.14
N LYS A 50 -17.52 13.61 -36.55
CA LYS A 50 -16.41 14.55 -36.82
C LYS A 50 -15.68 14.92 -35.53
N ALA A 51 -16.43 15.27 -34.49
CA ALA A 51 -15.90 15.56 -33.16
C ALA A 51 -15.17 14.35 -32.57
N ARG A 52 -15.79 13.16 -32.64
CA ARG A 52 -15.13 11.91 -32.22
C ARG A 52 -13.81 11.69 -32.95
N ASN A 53 -13.81 11.78 -34.28
CA ASN A 53 -12.61 11.50 -35.07
C ASN A 53 -11.51 12.53 -34.80
N LYS A 54 -11.87 13.81 -34.61
CA LYS A 54 -10.93 14.86 -34.18
C LYS A 54 -10.33 14.55 -32.80
N ALA A 55 -11.15 14.12 -31.84
CA ALA A 55 -10.69 13.74 -30.51
C ALA A 55 -9.74 12.54 -30.56
N VAL A 56 -10.09 11.48 -31.33
CA VAL A 56 -9.22 10.31 -31.50
C VAL A 56 -7.89 10.68 -32.15
N LYS A 57 -7.89 11.54 -33.18
CA LYS A 57 -6.67 12.06 -33.80
C LYS A 57 -5.82 12.88 -32.81
N GLY A 58 -6.47 13.54 -31.85
CA GLY A 58 -5.82 14.28 -30.76
C GLY A 58 -5.48 13.45 -29.52
N GLY A 59 -5.42 12.11 -29.63
CA GLY A 59 -4.98 11.25 -28.54
C GLY A 59 -6.04 10.86 -27.52
N PHE A 60 -7.33 11.06 -27.80
CA PHE A 60 -8.42 10.60 -26.93
C PHE A 60 -8.84 9.16 -27.25
N ALA A 61 -9.27 8.42 -26.22
CA ALA A 61 -10.03 7.19 -26.36
C ALA A 61 -11.30 7.48 -27.16
N LYS A 62 -11.83 6.51 -27.91
CA LYS A 62 -12.92 6.72 -28.87
C LYS A 62 -14.26 6.97 -28.15
N PRO A 63 -14.78 8.22 -28.07
CA PRO A 63 -16.05 8.51 -27.41
C PRO A 63 -17.25 7.95 -28.20
N LYS A 64 -18.34 7.64 -27.48
CA LYS A 64 -19.59 7.21 -28.11
C LYS A 64 -20.27 8.39 -28.80
N VAL A 65 -20.68 8.23 -30.06
CA VAL A 65 -21.42 9.29 -30.77
C VAL A 65 -22.88 9.25 -30.33
N SER A 66 -23.35 10.32 -29.69
CA SER A 66 -24.76 10.48 -29.35
C SER A 66 -25.12 11.96 -29.25
N LYS A 67 -25.73 12.48 -30.33
CA LYS A 67 -26.19 13.87 -30.41
C LYS A 67 -27.18 14.21 -29.29
N THR A 68 -28.07 13.28 -28.96
CA THR A 68 -29.11 13.47 -27.94
C THR A 68 -28.52 13.56 -26.53
N VAL A 69 -27.59 12.67 -26.17
CA VAL A 69 -26.93 12.69 -24.85
C VAL A 69 -26.01 13.89 -24.73
N TYR A 70 -25.27 14.21 -25.79
CA TYR A 70 -24.42 15.39 -25.82
C TYR A 70 -25.24 16.68 -25.61
N LYS A 71 -26.28 16.92 -26.40
CA LYS A 71 -27.10 18.14 -26.29
C LYS A 71 -27.69 18.36 -24.89
N LYS A 72 -28.11 17.30 -24.21
CA LYS A 72 -28.70 17.41 -22.87
C LYS A 72 -27.70 17.69 -21.75
N ASN A 73 -26.40 17.51 -22.00
CA ASN A 73 -25.37 17.59 -20.97
C ASN A 73 -24.26 18.62 -21.29
N ARG A 74 -24.19 19.12 -22.54
CA ARG A 74 -23.11 20.02 -23.02
C ARG A 74 -22.96 21.28 -22.17
N ASP A 75 -24.06 21.89 -21.75
CA ASP A 75 -24.02 23.18 -21.05
C ASP A 75 -23.33 23.07 -19.68
N ARG A 76 -23.23 21.85 -19.13
CA ARG A 76 -22.55 21.54 -17.87
C ARG A 76 -21.19 20.87 -18.06
N LEU A 77 -21.06 20.00 -19.06
CA LEU A 77 -19.95 19.05 -19.17
C LEU A 77 -19.04 19.28 -20.38
N ASP A 78 -19.39 20.15 -21.34
CA ASP A 78 -18.54 20.54 -22.48
C ASP A 78 -17.86 21.89 -22.22
N LYS A 79 -16.95 21.94 -21.25
CA LYS A 79 -16.34 23.20 -20.79
C LYS A 79 -15.49 23.92 -21.85
N ASN A 80 -14.97 23.18 -22.83
CA ASN A 80 -14.10 23.72 -23.89
C ASN A 80 -14.79 23.75 -25.27
N ASN A 81 -16.10 23.48 -25.31
CA ASN A 81 -16.94 23.50 -26.50
C ASN A 81 -16.37 22.72 -27.70
N ASN A 82 -15.62 21.66 -27.42
CA ASN A 82 -14.91 20.90 -28.45
C ASN A 82 -15.80 19.83 -29.11
N GLY A 83 -17.05 19.71 -28.66
CA GLY A 83 -18.00 18.72 -29.17
C GLY A 83 -17.91 17.37 -28.48
N ILE A 84 -17.13 17.26 -27.40
CA ILE A 84 -16.92 16.08 -26.57
C ILE A 84 -17.20 16.43 -25.12
N ILE A 85 -18.00 15.61 -24.45
CA ILE A 85 -18.17 15.67 -22.99
C ILE A 85 -17.47 14.50 -22.33
N CYS A 86 -16.69 14.81 -21.28
CA CYS A 86 -15.96 13.84 -20.46
C CYS A 86 -15.04 12.90 -21.27
N GLY A 87 -14.39 13.42 -22.33
CA GLY A 87 -13.48 12.62 -23.15
C GLY A 87 -12.29 12.11 -22.34
N GLN A 88 -11.97 10.83 -22.49
CA GLN A 88 -10.82 10.21 -21.83
C GLN A 88 -9.63 10.19 -22.78
N LYS A 89 -8.42 10.45 -22.27
CA LYS A 89 -7.19 10.21 -23.06
C LYS A 89 -7.11 8.73 -23.42
N LYS A 90 -6.57 8.43 -24.60
CA LYS A 90 -6.29 7.04 -24.97
C LYS A 90 -5.20 6.56 -24.01
N ALA A 91 -5.48 5.52 -23.23
CA ALA A 91 -4.42 4.84 -22.52
C ALA A 91 -3.42 4.35 -23.57
N GLU A 92 -2.17 4.78 -23.47
CA GLU A 92 -1.10 4.17 -24.25
C GLU A 92 -1.03 2.69 -23.83
N PRO A 93 -0.80 1.76 -24.78
CA PRO A 93 -0.51 0.40 -24.39
C PRO A 93 0.81 0.46 -23.63
N VAL A 94 0.72 0.40 -22.30
CA VAL A 94 1.87 0.12 -21.43
C VAL A 94 2.40 -1.21 -21.94
N ALA A 95 3.56 -1.19 -22.60
CA ALA A 95 4.34 -2.41 -22.76
C ALA A 95 4.41 -3.02 -21.36
N LYS A 96 3.94 -4.27 -21.17
CA LYS A 96 4.03 -4.94 -19.87
C LYS A 96 5.43 -4.70 -19.34
N ALA A 97 5.56 -3.86 -18.32
CA ALA A 97 6.83 -3.73 -17.63
C ALA A 97 7.13 -5.12 -17.09
N GLU A 98 8.35 -5.60 -17.29
CA GLU A 98 8.77 -6.82 -16.61
C GLU A 98 8.60 -6.59 -15.10
N PRO A 99 8.04 -7.57 -14.35
CA PRO A 99 7.91 -7.44 -12.92
C PRO A 99 9.24 -7.08 -12.29
N PHE A 100 9.22 -6.17 -11.31
CA PHE A 100 10.41 -5.83 -10.56
C PHE A 100 11.05 -7.09 -9.96
N ALA A 101 12.37 -7.21 -10.10
CA ALA A 101 13.10 -8.41 -9.72
C ALA A 101 14.25 -8.08 -8.76
N PHE A 102 14.71 -9.10 -8.03
CA PHE A 102 15.89 -9.02 -7.18
C PHE A 102 16.99 -9.94 -7.71
N ALA A 103 18.21 -9.42 -7.78
CA ALA A 103 19.43 -10.19 -8.01
C ALA A 103 20.01 -10.60 -6.66
N LYS A 104 19.96 -11.90 -6.34
CA LYS A 104 20.35 -12.44 -5.03
C LYS A 104 21.83 -12.80 -5.03
N ASN A 105 22.67 -11.95 -4.44
CA ASN A 105 24.09 -12.18 -4.21
C ASN A 105 24.26 -12.69 -2.78
N ILE A 106 24.18 -14.01 -2.61
CA ILE A 106 24.27 -14.67 -1.30
C ILE A 106 25.66 -15.30 -1.18
N ASP A 107 26.43 -14.88 -0.18
CA ASP A 107 27.75 -15.43 0.09
C ASP A 107 27.69 -16.84 0.70
N ALA A 108 28.72 -17.64 0.45
CA ALA A 108 28.81 -19.03 0.91
C ALA A 108 28.97 -19.17 2.44
N SER A 109 29.26 -18.09 3.16
CA SER A 109 29.29 -18.06 4.64
C SER A 109 27.92 -18.24 5.30
N LEU A 110 26.83 -18.10 4.53
CA LEU A 110 25.47 -18.30 5.02
C LEU A 110 25.06 -19.79 4.94
N PRO A 111 24.52 -20.37 6.02
CA PRO A 111 24.04 -21.75 6.04
C PRO A 111 22.93 -22.04 5.02
N ALA A 112 22.91 -23.26 4.47
CA ALA A 112 21.94 -23.65 3.44
C ALA A 112 20.47 -23.59 3.91
N ASP A 113 20.21 -23.85 5.19
CA ASP A 113 18.88 -23.72 5.79
C ASP A 113 18.44 -22.26 5.90
N TRP A 114 19.36 -21.34 6.25
CA TRP A 114 19.09 -19.90 6.18
C TRP A 114 18.76 -19.47 4.75
N VAL A 115 19.51 -19.94 3.75
CA VAL A 115 19.27 -19.61 2.33
C VAL A 115 17.91 -20.13 1.84
N ALA A 116 17.52 -21.34 2.27
CA ALA A 116 16.20 -21.90 1.96
C ALA A 116 15.08 -21.03 2.56
N GLU A 117 15.20 -20.66 3.84
CA GLU A 117 14.21 -19.81 4.51
C GLU A 117 14.17 -18.40 3.93
N PHE A 118 15.33 -17.79 3.60
CA PHE A 118 15.39 -16.51 2.90
C PHE A 118 14.58 -16.52 1.60
N ASN A 119 14.70 -17.61 0.81
CA ASN A 119 13.92 -17.73 -0.42
C ASN A 119 12.42 -17.87 -0.16
N GLN A 120 12.03 -18.58 0.90
CA GLN A 120 10.64 -18.68 1.33
C GLN A 120 10.10 -17.32 1.80
N VAL A 121 10.88 -16.58 2.58
CA VAL A 121 10.52 -15.25 3.08
C VAL A 121 10.30 -14.28 1.93
N MET A 122 11.25 -14.19 0.99
CA MET A 122 11.13 -13.36 -0.22
C MET A 122 9.92 -13.76 -1.07
N SER A 123 9.61 -15.06 -1.18
CA SER A 123 8.43 -15.54 -1.90
C SER A 123 7.13 -15.11 -1.21
N ASN A 124 7.04 -15.26 0.11
CA ASN A 124 5.87 -14.84 0.89
C ASN A 124 5.64 -13.33 0.74
N LEU A 125 6.71 -12.53 0.91
CA LEU A 125 6.66 -11.08 0.80
C LEU A 125 6.27 -10.61 -0.61
N GLY A 126 6.79 -11.27 -1.65
CA GLY A 126 6.39 -11.02 -3.04
C GLY A 126 4.92 -11.26 -3.33
N GLN A 127 4.29 -12.21 -2.63
CA GLN A 127 2.85 -12.48 -2.74
C GLN A 127 2.00 -11.51 -1.91
N LEU A 128 2.48 -11.16 -0.71
CA LEU A 128 1.76 -10.27 0.22
C LEU A 128 1.82 -8.81 -0.24
N MET A 129 2.99 -8.37 -0.67
CA MET A 129 3.34 -6.98 -0.95
C MET A 129 4.12 -6.92 -2.27
N PRO A 130 3.47 -7.21 -3.41
CA PRO A 130 4.14 -7.14 -4.71
C PRO A 130 4.69 -5.73 -4.93
N ILE A 131 5.96 -5.63 -5.35
CA ILE A 131 6.59 -4.34 -5.65
C ILE A 131 5.91 -3.71 -6.87
N SER A 132 5.32 -2.54 -6.66
CA SER A 132 4.59 -1.80 -7.68
C SER A 132 5.50 -1.39 -8.84
N GLU A 133 4.99 -1.42 -10.08
CA GLU A 133 5.71 -0.93 -11.27
C GLU A 133 6.12 0.55 -11.15
N LYS A 134 5.50 1.31 -10.23
CA LYS A 134 5.89 2.68 -9.86
C LYS A 134 7.35 2.79 -9.42
N ILE A 135 7.97 1.71 -8.94
CA ILE A 135 9.39 1.71 -8.59
C ILE A 135 10.28 2.07 -9.78
N ASN A 136 9.84 1.82 -11.02
CA ASN A 136 10.54 2.20 -12.24
C ASN A 136 10.59 3.73 -12.48
N GLU A 137 9.82 4.51 -11.70
CA GLU A 137 9.87 5.97 -11.72
C GLU A 137 10.97 6.52 -10.79
N VAL A 138 11.57 5.68 -9.94
CA VAL A 138 12.62 6.05 -8.99
C VAL A 138 14.00 5.86 -9.65
N SER A 139 14.69 6.95 -9.94
CA SER A 139 15.84 6.97 -10.86
C SER A 139 17.08 6.21 -10.38
N ASN A 140 17.28 6.11 -9.07
CA ASN A 140 18.37 5.37 -8.43
C ASN A 140 18.03 3.90 -8.18
N VAL A 141 16.81 3.43 -8.48
CA VAL A 141 16.44 2.03 -8.30
C VAL A 141 16.48 1.29 -9.63
N GLN A 142 17.24 0.19 -9.68
CA GLN A 142 17.36 -0.65 -10.86
C GLN A 142 16.62 -1.97 -10.68
N SER A 143 16.12 -2.53 -11.77
CA SER A 143 15.61 -3.91 -11.84
C SER A 143 16.52 -4.74 -12.75
N PRO A 144 17.09 -5.85 -12.27
CA PRO A 144 16.95 -6.38 -10.91
C PRO A 144 17.72 -5.55 -9.86
N MET A 145 17.12 -5.34 -8.67
CA MET A 145 17.80 -4.72 -7.53
C MET A 145 18.70 -5.75 -6.86
N ASN A 146 19.95 -5.39 -6.57
CA ASN A 146 20.87 -6.31 -5.89
C ASN A 146 20.50 -6.46 -4.41
N ILE A 147 20.51 -7.71 -3.95
CA ILE A 147 20.55 -8.07 -2.52
C ILE A 147 21.94 -8.66 -2.28
N TYR A 148 22.64 -8.15 -1.28
CA TYR A 148 23.92 -8.68 -0.82
C TYR A 148 23.75 -9.22 0.59
N ALA A 149 23.98 -10.52 0.77
CA ALA A 149 23.81 -11.19 2.05
C ALA A 149 25.05 -12.01 2.43
N TRP A 150 25.52 -11.87 3.66
CA TRP A 150 26.65 -12.64 4.21
C TRP A 150 26.51 -12.81 5.73
N ASN A 151 27.28 -13.73 6.29
CA ASN A 151 27.41 -13.91 7.72
C ASN A 151 28.48 -12.96 8.28
N SER A 152 28.17 -12.22 9.35
CA SER A 152 29.10 -11.28 10.00
C SER A 152 30.37 -11.93 10.58
N ALA A 153 30.45 -13.27 10.61
CA ALA A 153 31.68 -14.00 10.94
C ALA A 153 32.82 -13.78 9.95
N VAL A 154 32.51 -13.30 8.73
CA VAL A 154 33.50 -12.92 7.72
C VAL A 154 33.37 -11.44 7.39
N SER A 155 34.47 -10.82 6.96
CA SER A 155 34.42 -9.46 6.42
C SER A 155 33.55 -9.42 5.16
N ASN A 156 32.89 -8.28 4.92
CA ASN A 156 32.09 -8.03 3.71
C ASN A 156 32.78 -8.57 2.44
N PRO A 157 32.21 -9.61 1.79
CA PRO A 157 32.82 -10.29 0.66
C PRO A 157 32.55 -9.59 -0.69
N PHE A 158 31.79 -8.50 -0.70
CA PHE A 158 31.31 -7.82 -1.90
C PHE A 158 32.05 -6.50 -2.15
N PRO A 159 33.11 -6.49 -2.99
CA PRO A 159 33.89 -5.28 -3.26
C PRO A 159 33.10 -4.16 -3.96
N GLN A 160 31.92 -4.47 -4.51
CA GLN A 160 31.02 -3.50 -5.15
C GLN A 160 30.34 -2.56 -4.14
N ILE A 161 30.26 -2.97 -2.88
CA ILE A 161 29.62 -2.22 -1.79
C ILE A 161 30.57 -2.07 -0.59
N PRO A 162 31.72 -1.40 -0.80
CA PRO A 162 32.78 -1.33 0.21
C PRO A 162 32.28 -0.64 1.48
N GLY A 163 32.60 -1.22 2.63
CA GLY A 163 32.23 -0.68 3.94
C GLY A 163 30.77 -0.90 4.35
N ALA A 164 29.96 -1.58 3.53
CA ALA A 164 28.62 -1.98 3.93
C ALA A 164 28.68 -2.96 5.12
N GLN A 165 27.76 -2.76 6.07
CA GLN A 165 27.60 -3.50 7.31
C GLN A 165 26.13 -3.44 7.76
N GLY A 166 25.72 -4.36 8.62
CA GLY A 166 24.35 -4.49 9.11
C GLY A 166 23.33 -4.80 8.01
N ALA A 167 22.07 -4.48 8.28
CA ALA A 167 20.99 -4.56 7.30
C ALA A 167 20.46 -3.17 6.97
N SER A 168 20.23 -2.92 5.68
CA SER A 168 19.69 -1.65 5.19
C SER A 168 19.30 -1.72 3.72
N ILE A 169 18.43 -0.79 3.30
CA ILE A 169 18.40 -0.29 1.92
C ILE A 169 19.44 0.81 1.77
N SER A 170 20.48 0.53 1.00
CA SER A 170 21.65 1.37 0.80
C SER A 170 21.76 1.81 -0.66
N GLY A 171 22.60 2.82 -0.93
CA GLY A 171 22.86 3.25 -2.30
C GLY A 171 24.05 4.22 -2.39
N ASN A 172 24.46 4.52 -3.63
CA ASN A 172 25.51 5.50 -3.93
C ASN A 172 24.96 6.74 -4.68
N GLY A 173 23.64 6.94 -4.64
CA GLY A 173 22.94 7.99 -5.40
C GLY A 173 22.67 7.66 -6.87
N SER A 174 23.36 6.68 -7.45
CA SER A 174 23.12 6.20 -8.83
C SER A 174 22.47 4.81 -8.90
N ASN A 175 22.62 4.03 -7.84
CA ASN A 175 22.00 2.73 -7.68
C ASN A 175 21.63 2.51 -6.21
N THR A 176 20.61 1.68 -5.99
CA THR A 176 20.08 1.26 -4.68
C THR A 176 20.13 -0.26 -4.59
N TRP A 177 20.50 -0.78 -3.44
CA TRP A 177 20.62 -2.21 -3.16
C TRP A 177 20.22 -2.51 -1.71
N MET A 178 19.89 -3.77 -1.45
CA MET A 178 19.63 -4.28 -0.11
C MET A 178 20.89 -4.95 0.44
N VAL A 179 21.22 -4.63 1.68
CA VAL A 179 22.30 -5.25 2.46
C VAL A 179 21.67 -6.10 3.57
N LEU A 180 22.14 -7.33 3.72
CA LEU A 180 21.72 -8.26 4.76
C LEU A 180 22.97 -8.93 5.37
N GLU A 181 23.72 -8.20 6.19
CA GLU A 181 24.73 -8.80 7.06
C GLU A 181 24.04 -9.47 8.24
N ILE A 182 24.04 -10.80 8.27
CA ILE A 182 23.40 -11.57 9.33
C ILE A 182 24.42 -11.79 10.46
N PRO A 183 24.14 -11.35 11.70
CA PRO A 183 25.05 -11.58 12.81
C PRO A 183 25.31 -13.06 13.04
N GLU A 184 26.58 -13.43 13.23
CA GLU A 184 26.96 -14.81 13.56
C GLU A 184 26.17 -15.35 14.75
N SER A 185 25.92 -14.50 15.75
CA SER A 185 25.20 -14.88 16.96
C SER A 185 23.78 -15.32 16.66
N GLU A 186 23.11 -14.67 15.70
CA GLU A 186 21.75 -15.03 15.32
C GLU A 186 21.69 -16.36 14.55
N LEU A 187 22.74 -16.68 13.79
CA LEU A 187 22.89 -17.98 13.14
C LEU A 187 23.17 -19.08 14.17
N ARG A 188 24.09 -18.83 15.11
CA ARG A 188 24.46 -19.78 16.18
C ARG A 188 23.29 -20.04 17.12
N ASP A 189 22.66 -18.98 17.60
CA ASP A 189 21.61 -19.03 18.63
C ASP A 189 20.22 -19.25 18.02
N LYS A 190 20.14 -19.31 16.68
CA LYS A 190 18.90 -19.44 15.90
C LYS A 190 17.90 -18.35 16.28
N ASP A 191 18.38 -17.13 16.49
CA ASP A 191 17.56 -15.96 16.75
C ASP A 191 16.70 -15.62 15.53
N LEU A 192 15.40 -15.41 15.74
CA LEU A 192 14.45 -15.15 14.66
C LEU A 192 14.72 -13.84 13.92
N HIS A 193 15.44 -12.89 14.53
CA HIS A 193 15.78 -11.62 13.92
C HIS A 193 16.40 -11.78 12.52
N ARG A 194 17.21 -12.83 12.29
CA ARG A 194 17.83 -13.17 10.99
C ARG A 194 16.85 -13.33 9.81
N PHE A 195 15.57 -13.54 10.09
CA PHE A 195 14.51 -13.58 9.07
C PHE A 195 13.59 -12.37 9.10
N LYS A 196 13.40 -11.76 10.27
CA LYS A 196 12.61 -10.53 10.45
C LYS A 196 13.20 -9.38 9.66
N VAL A 197 14.52 -9.24 9.70
CA VAL A 197 15.26 -8.21 8.98
C VAL A 197 15.03 -8.26 7.46
N ILE A 198 14.80 -9.44 6.88
CA ILE A 198 14.46 -9.58 5.46
C ILE A 198 13.10 -8.91 5.17
N ALA A 199 12.11 -9.11 6.06
CA ALA A 199 10.80 -8.49 5.93
C ALA A 199 10.86 -6.97 6.13
N HIS A 200 11.68 -6.50 7.09
CA HIS A 200 11.94 -5.08 7.32
C HIS A 200 12.49 -4.40 6.06
N GLU A 201 13.60 -4.91 5.53
CA GLU A 201 14.23 -4.31 4.35
C GLU A 201 13.39 -4.45 3.09
N TYR A 202 12.69 -5.57 2.90
CA TYR A 202 11.74 -5.72 1.79
C TYR A 202 10.64 -4.66 1.85
N PHE A 203 10.13 -4.36 3.05
CA PHE A 203 9.09 -3.35 3.20
C PHE A 203 9.59 -1.96 2.83
N HIS A 204 10.84 -1.61 3.10
CA HIS A 204 11.41 -0.36 2.60
C HIS A 204 11.40 -0.29 1.06
N VAL A 205 11.71 -1.38 0.35
CA VAL A 205 11.60 -1.41 -1.12
C VAL A 205 10.14 -1.19 -1.55
N TYR A 206 9.18 -1.78 -0.84
CA TYR A 206 7.77 -1.54 -1.07
C TYR A 206 7.38 -0.08 -0.81
N GLN A 207 7.86 0.52 0.29
CA GLN A 207 7.61 1.92 0.60
C GLN A 207 8.18 2.83 -0.48
N ILE A 208 9.43 2.62 -0.93
CA ILE A 208 10.06 3.38 -2.03
C ILE A 208 9.18 3.31 -3.29
N ALA A 209 8.72 2.12 -3.66
CA ALA A 209 7.86 1.93 -4.82
C ALA A 209 6.54 2.71 -4.71
N MET A 210 5.96 2.76 -3.51
CA MET A 210 4.66 3.36 -3.28
C MET A 210 4.72 4.87 -3.10
N SER A 211 5.78 5.37 -2.47
CA SER A 211 6.01 6.79 -2.14
C SER A 211 6.84 7.54 -3.17
N ARG A 212 7.43 6.84 -4.17
CA ARG A 212 8.43 7.40 -5.10
C ARG A 212 9.64 7.97 -4.34
N ASP A 213 10.13 7.20 -3.38
CA ASP A 213 11.27 7.56 -2.53
C ASP A 213 11.02 8.77 -1.60
N ALA A 214 9.75 9.14 -1.39
CA ALA A 214 9.36 10.14 -0.40
C ALA A 214 9.26 9.50 0.99
N GLU A 215 10.40 9.34 1.65
CA GLU A 215 10.56 8.66 2.96
C GLU A 215 9.66 9.26 4.07
N GLY A 216 9.51 10.59 4.05
CA GLY A 216 8.71 11.33 5.02
C GLY A 216 9.42 11.52 6.36
N THR A 217 9.01 10.78 7.38
CA THR A 217 9.51 10.88 8.76
C THR A 217 10.00 9.53 9.26
N GLN A 218 11.10 9.50 10.02
CA GLN A 218 11.73 8.24 10.46
C GLN A 218 10.71 7.32 11.14
N TRP A 219 9.91 7.83 12.09
CA TRP A 219 9.03 6.95 12.84
C TRP A 219 7.94 6.27 12.01
N LEU A 220 7.47 6.87 10.91
CA LEU A 220 6.55 6.20 9.99
C LEU A 220 7.30 5.26 9.05
N TRP A 221 8.51 5.62 8.66
CA TRP A 221 9.34 4.81 7.78
C TRP A 221 9.82 3.54 8.48
N GLU A 222 10.67 3.71 9.49
CA GLU A 222 11.28 2.64 10.28
C GLU A 222 10.29 1.98 11.23
N GLY A 223 9.38 2.74 11.84
CA GLY A 223 8.33 2.18 12.68
C GLY A 223 7.33 1.36 11.87
N GLY A 224 7.03 1.78 10.64
CA GLY A 224 6.21 0.99 9.71
C GLY A 224 6.88 -0.32 9.32
N ALA A 225 8.15 -0.29 8.97
CA ALA A 225 8.95 -1.48 8.66
C ALA A 225 9.06 -2.42 9.87
N LYS A 226 9.30 -1.85 11.06
CA LYS A 226 9.34 -2.59 12.32
C LYS A 226 8.00 -3.28 12.60
N VAL A 227 6.87 -2.59 12.41
CA VAL A 227 5.54 -3.21 12.56
C VAL A 227 5.35 -4.35 11.55
N VAL A 228 5.77 -4.18 10.30
CA VAL A 228 5.65 -5.21 9.27
C VAL A 228 6.48 -6.45 9.59
N GLU A 229 7.73 -6.31 10.06
CA GLU A 229 8.53 -7.47 10.43
C GLU A 229 7.95 -8.24 11.63
N GLU A 230 7.36 -7.54 12.61
CA GLU A 230 6.75 -8.21 13.77
C GLU A 230 5.43 -8.89 13.40
N LEU A 231 4.63 -8.29 12.50
CA LEU A 231 3.42 -8.93 11.96
C LEU A 231 3.78 -10.13 11.08
N TYR A 232 4.82 -10.02 10.26
CA TYR A 232 5.36 -11.15 9.49
C TYR A 232 5.75 -12.28 10.43
N SER A 233 6.53 -11.95 11.46
CA SER A 233 7.03 -12.92 12.43
C SER A 233 5.91 -13.63 13.17
N GLN A 234 4.91 -12.87 13.62
CA GLN A 234 3.71 -13.41 14.25
C GLN A 234 2.95 -14.34 13.31
N GLN A 235 2.74 -13.94 12.06
CA GLN A 235 1.95 -14.71 11.09
C GLN A 235 2.62 -16.01 10.67
N PHE A 236 3.94 -16.00 10.40
CA PHE A 236 4.64 -17.14 9.80
C PHE A 236 5.41 -17.98 10.81
N TYR A 237 5.80 -17.43 11.95
CA TYR A 237 6.57 -18.13 12.99
C TYR A 237 5.87 -18.19 14.36
N GLY A 238 4.68 -17.58 14.50
CA GLY A 238 3.85 -17.67 15.70
C GLY A 238 4.39 -16.89 16.92
N ARG A 239 5.43 -16.07 16.75
CA ARG A 239 6.04 -15.25 17.81
C ARG A 239 6.53 -13.92 17.25
N SER A 240 6.50 -12.87 18.05
CA SER A 240 7.05 -11.56 17.68
C SER A 240 7.43 -10.77 18.93
N LEU A 241 8.14 -9.65 18.76
CA LEU A 241 8.48 -8.76 19.87
C LEU A 241 7.25 -8.04 20.46
N PHE A 242 6.07 -8.19 19.84
CA PHE A 242 4.82 -7.79 20.48
C PHE A 242 4.54 -8.59 21.75
N ASP A 243 5.01 -9.85 21.85
CA ASP A 243 4.89 -10.67 23.06
C ASP A 243 5.67 -10.06 24.24
N ASP A 244 6.74 -9.31 23.93
CA ASP A 244 7.58 -8.59 24.88
C ASP A 244 7.30 -7.08 24.89
N GLN A 245 6.13 -6.66 24.40
CA GLN A 245 5.67 -5.26 24.40
C GLN A 245 6.61 -4.27 23.70
N LEU A 246 7.39 -4.72 22.69
CA LEU A 246 8.42 -3.91 22.03
C LEU A 246 9.44 -3.29 23.00
N MET A 247 9.69 -3.93 24.15
CA MET A 247 10.57 -3.34 25.14
C MET A 247 12.04 -3.32 24.67
N PRO A 248 12.78 -2.22 24.91
CA PRO A 248 12.36 -0.98 25.57
C PRO A 248 11.78 0.07 24.61
N ILE A 249 10.78 0.81 25.10
CA ILE A 249 10.31 2.05 24.46
C ILE A 249 10.67 3.22 25.35
N HIS A 250 11.51 4.13 24.89
CA HIS A 250 11.88 5.32 25.68
C HIS A 250 10.65 6.20 25.93
N ALA A 251 10.48 6.71 27.16
CA ALA A 251 9.42 7.66 27.54
C ALA A 251 9.31 8.91 26.65
N ALA A 252 10.35 9.25 25.88
CA ALA A 252 10.32 10.33 24.91
C ALA A 252 9.26 10.10 23.82
N ALA A 253 8.88 8.85 23.53
CA ALA A 253 7.85 8.53 22.55
C ALA A 253 6.49 9.16 22.89
N VAL A 254 6.21 9.39 24.18
CA VAL A 254 4.94 10.03 24.63
C VAL A 254 5.16 11.45 25.15
N GLN A 255 6.35 11.77 25.67
CA GLN A 255 6.65 13.09 26.26
C GLN A 255 7.17 14.11 25.23
N THR A 256 7.98 13.65 24.27
CA THR A 256 8.65 14.50 23.27
C THR A 256 8.72 13.79 21.91
N PRO A 257 7.59 13.30 21.35
CA PRO A 257 7.56 12.42 20.17
C PRO A 257 8.27 12.98 18.93
N LYS A 258 8.39 14.30 18.81
CA LYS A 258 9.13 14.97 17.72
C LYS A 258 10.59 14.51 17.58
N VAL A 259 11.20 13.99 18.63
CA VAL A 259 12.58 13.45 18.55
C VAL A 259 12.68 12.19 17.69
N PHE A 260 11.56 11.54 17.36
CA PHE A 260 11.48 10.40 16.46
C PHE A 260 11.16 10.82 15.02
N GLU A 261 11.08 12.13 14.72
CA GLU A 261 10.91 12.58 13.33
C GLU A 261 12.18 12.35 12.49
N ASN A 262 13.37 12.36 13.13
CA ASN A 262 14.67 12.32 12.46
C ASN A 262 15.64 11.33 13.13
N TYR A 263 16.55 10.78 12.31
CA TYR A 263 17.62 9.88 12.74
C TYR A 263 18.56 10.51 13.76
N GLY A 264 19.18 9.64 14.58
CA GLY A 264 20.25 10.04 15.49
C GLY A 264 19.77 10.59 16.84
N SER A 265 18.50 10.41 17.21
CA SER A 265 18.02 10.83 18.54
C SER A 265 18.62 10.06 19.71
N GLY A 266 19.16 8.85 19.45
CA GLY A 266 19.66 7.93 20.47
C GLY A 266 18.56 7.33 21.36
N LYS A 267 17.29 7.62 21.08
CA LYS A 267 16.13 7.23 21.90
C LYS A 267 15.28 6.13 21.29
N ASP A 268 15.62 5.71 20.08
CA ASP A 268 14.83 4.76 19.30
C ASP A 268 15.59 3.44 19.10
N MET A 269 15.79 2.75 20.20
CA MET A 269 16.50 1.47 20.21
C MET A 269 15.71 0.44 19.39
N ASN A 270 16.36 -0.15 18.37
CA ASN A 270 15.77 -1.13 17.46
C ASN A 270 14.43 -0.67 16.84
N TYR A 271 14.26 0.64 16.69
CA TYR A 271 13.03 1.28 16.20
C TYR A 271 11.77 1.00 17.02
N ASN A 272 11.91 0.53 18.27
CA ASN A 272 10.79 0.18 19.13
C ASN A 272 9.89 1.39 19.45
N GLY A 273 10.48 2.57 19.63
CA GLY A 273 9.72 3.81 19.87
C GLY A 273 8.99 4.27 18.61
N SER A 274 9.62 4.15 17.45
CA SER A 274 8.98 4.39 16.16
C SER A 274 7.82 3.43 15.89
N ALA A 275 8.01 2.13 16.16
CA ALA A 275 6.95 1.12 16.06
C ALA A 275 5.79 1.42 17.03
N PHE A 276 6.10 1.81 18.27
CA PHE A 276 5.09 2.25 19.23
C PHE A 276 4.26 3.42 18.67
N LEU A 277 4.89 4.42 18.04
CA LEU A 277 4.17 5.54 17.42
C LEU A 277 3.25 5.08 16.28
N ALA A 278 3.70 4.16 15.42
CA ALA A 278 2.86 3.57 14.37
C ALA A 278 1.66 2.79 14.95
N LEU A 279 1.88 2.00 16.01
CA LEU A 279 0.82 1.28 16.71
C LEU A 279 -0.17 2.21 17.43
N ALA A 280 0.33 3.24 18.09
CA ALA A 280 -0.49 4.25 18.74
C ALA A 280 -1.37 5.01 17.73
N LEU A 281 -0.83 5.33 16.55
CA LEU A 281 -1.61 5.90 15.45
C LEU A 281 -2.71 4.93 15.00
N ALA A 282 -2.40 3.64 14.87
CA ALA A 282 -3.41 2.65 14.51
C ALA A 282 -4.55 2.58 15.55
N LYS A 283 -4.25 2.72 16.85
CA LYS A 283 -5.29 2.80 17.90
C LYS A 283 -6.09 4.09 17.83
N GLU A 284 -5.46 5.23 17.60
CA GLU A 284 -6.16 6.51 17.41
C GLU A 284 -7.18 6.42 16.25
N LEU A 285 -6.77 5.85 15.11
CA LEU A 285 -7.67 5.62 13.97
C LEU A 285 -8.82 4.66 14.29
N GLN A 286 -8.57 3.64 15.10
CA GLN A 286 -9.63 2.73 15.57
C GLN A 286 -10.62 3.43 16.51
N GLN A 287 -10.14 4.30 17.39
CA GLN A 287 -11.01 5.13 18.25
C GLN A 287 -11.87 6.09 17.42
N GLN A 288 -11.40 6.49 16.25
CA GLN A 288 -12.16 7.27 15.26
C GLN A 288 -13.10 6.41 14.39
N GLY A 289 -13.21 5.11 14.68
CA GLY A 289 -14.18 4.20 14.08
C GLY A 289 -13.66 3.35 12.92
N MET A 290 -12.35 3.34 12.64
CA MET A 290 -11.77 2.39 11.69
C MET A 290 -11.70 0.98 12.30
N SER A 291 -11.82 -0.06 11.47
CA SER A 291 -11.39 -1.40 11.90
C SER A 291 -9.87 -1.44 12.05
N GLU A 292 -9.35 -2.44 12.77
CA GLU A 292 -7.92 -2.63 12.92
C GLU A 292 -7.23 -2.78 11.56
N GLU A 293 -7.72 -3.66 10.69
CA GLU A 293 -7.18 -3.88 9.35
C GLU A 293 -7.15 -2.59 8.54
N ARG A 294 -8.23 -1.79 8.59
CA ARG A 294 -8.32 -0.53 7.87
C ARG A 294 -7.31 0.50 8.38
N ALA A 295 -7.12 0.58 9.70
CA ALA A 295 -6.16 1.48 10.33
C ALA A 295 -4.73 1.15 9.90
N PHE A 296 -4.34 -0.13 9.98
CA PHE A 296 -3.02 -0.56 9.50
C PHE A 296 -2.85 -0.39 7.99
N THR A 297 -3.90 -0.62 7.20
CA THR A 297 -3.90 -0.34 5.76
C THR A 297 -3.64 1.15 5.49
N ALA A 298 -4.27 2.05 6.25
CA ALA A 298 -4.08 3.48 6.09
C ALA A 298 -2.61 3.87 6.35
N ILE A 299 -1.99 3.30 7.38
CA ILE A 299 -0.62 3.62 7.80
C ILE A 299 0.43 3.00 6.86
N LEU A 300 0.32 1.69 6.60
CA LEU A 300 1.37 0.93 5.92
C LEU A 300 1.26 0.97 4.38
N ARG A 301 0.09 1.35 3.85
CA ARG A 301 -0.15 1.40 2.40
C ARG A 301 -0.58 2.79 1.93
N ASP A 302 -1.67 3.33 2.48
CA ASP A 302 -2.28 4.52 1.88
C ASP A 302 -1.43 5.77 2.10
N PHE A 303 -0.81 5.91 3.28
CA PHE A 303 0.14 6.98 3.55
C PHE A 303 1.30 6.98 2.55
N GLN A 304 1.83 5.80 2.20
CA GLN A 304 2.90 5.69 1.21
C GLN A 304 2.43 6.16 -0.17
N ALA A 305 1.21 5.78 -0.57
CA ALA A 305 0.62 6.24 -1.82
C ALA A 305 0.35 7.76 -1.84
N GLU A 306 -0.03 8.34 -0.70
CA GLU A 306 -0.23 9.78 -0.55
C GLU A 306 1.09 10.55 -0.61
N SER A 307 2.16 10.06 0.03
CA SER A 307 3.50 10.67 -0.01
C SER A 307 4.05 10.80 -1.45
N ALA A 308 3.64 9.92 -2.37
CA ALA A 308 3.99 10.04 -3.79
C ALA A 308 3.32 11.22 -4.51
N GLN A 309 2.26 11.81 -3.94
CA GLN A 309 1.52 12.95 -4.48
C GLN A 309 1.81 14.25 -3.70
N GLU A 310 2.00 14.14 -2.39
CA GLU A 310 2.28 15.24 -1.47
C GLU A 310 3.61 15.01 -0.74
N PRO A 311 4.71 15.59 -1.23
CA PRO A 311 6.05 15.40 -0.64
C PRO A 311 6.20 15.99 0.77
N ASP A 312 5.34 16.93 1.17
CA ASP A 312 5.30 17.39 2.56
C ASP A 312 4.59 16.35 3.41
N TRP A 313 5.36 15.52 4.09
CA TRP A 313 4.83 14.39 4.86
C TRP A 313 3.78 14.79 5.90
N LYS A 314 3.84 16.02 6.44
CA LYS A 314 2.83 16.50 7.41
C LYS A 314 1.50 16.77 6.72
N LYS A 315 1.52 17.25 5.47
CA LYS A 315 0.30 17.38 4.65
C LYS A 315 -0.21 16.02 4.19
N ALA A 316 0.68 15.12 3.75
CA ALA A 316 0.31 13.75 3.42
C ALA A 316 -0.34 13.04 4.63
N PHE A 317 0.18 13.30 5.83
CA PHE A 317 -0.36 12.78 7.08
C PHE A 317 -1.79 13.29 7.32
N VAL A 318 -2.02 14.61 7.18
CA VAL A 318 -3.37 15.19 7.30
C VAL A 318 -4.30 14.62 6.24
N ASN A 319 -3.86 14.52 4.99
CA ASN A 319 -4.67 13.99 3.89
C ASN A 319 -5.07 12.52 4.11
N THR A 320 -4.18 11.72 4.70
CA THR A 320 -4.40 10.29 4.94
C THR A 320 -5.24 10.02 6.18
N PHE A 321 -4.91 10.68 7.29
CA PHE A 321 -5.44 10.34 8.62
C PHE A 321 -6.48 11.33 9.13
N ASN A 322 -6.74 12.42 8.40
CA ASN A 322 -7.70 13.45 8.77
C ASN A 322 -7.45 14.05 10.18
N MET A 323 -6.17 14.10 10.59
CA MET A 323 -5.70 14.75 11.81
C MET A 323 -4.31 15.33 11.58
N THR A 324 -3.91 16.36 12.32
CA THR A 324 -2.54 16.88 12.27
C THR A 324 -1.60 15.99 13.08
N VAL A 325 -0.31 16.04 12.74
CA VAL A 325 0.74 15.37 13.50
C VAL A 325 0.76 15.88 14.95
N GLU A 326 0.55 17.18 15.16
CA GLU A 326 0.48 17.77 16.50
C GLU A 326 -0.71 17.25 17.31
N GLN A 327 -1.87 17.05 16.69
CA GLN A 327 -3.03 16.43 17.35
C GLN A 327 -2.72 14.98 17.74
N PHE A 328 -2.11 14.22 16.84
CA PHE A 328 -1.65 12.86 17.14
C PHE A 328 -0.65 12.87 18.31
N TYR A 329 0.38 13.73 18.28
CA TYR A 329 1.36 13.82 19.36
C TYR A 329 0.75 14.23 20.70
N GLN A 330 -0.26 15.08 20.71
CA GLN A 330 -0.99 15.42 21.93
C GLN A 330 -1.78 14.23 22.48
N SER A 331 -2.32 13.35 21.62
CA SER A 331 -3.04 12.15 22.05
C SER A 331 -2.15 11.16 22.82
N LEU A 332 -0.83 11.18 22.60
CA LEU A 332 0.11 10.22 23.19
C LEU A 332 0.26 10.36 24.71
N ILE A 333 -0.11 11.51 25.28
CA ILE A 333 -0.02 11.76 26.73
C ILE A 333 -0.88 10.78 27.57
N GLN A 334 -1.85 10.11 26.94
CA GLN A 334 -2.68 9.11 27.59
C GLN A 334 -1.90 7.84 27.98
N TYR A 335 -0.77 7.57 27.33
CA TYR A 335 0.01 6.37 27.59
C TYR A 335 0.98 6.60 28.75
N PRO A 336 0.88 5.82 29.84
CA PRO A 336 1.70 6.04 31.03
C PRO A 336 3.16 5.68 30.78
N THR A 337 4.04 6.32 31.55
CA THR A 337 5.46 5.95 31.62
C THR A 337 5.75 5.36 32.99
N ALA A 338 6.67 4.41 33.07
CA ALA A 338 7.12 3.78 34.31
C ALA A 338 8.65 3.72 34.38
N GLU A 339 9.18 3.46 35.57
CA GLU A 339 10.57 3.01 35.70
C GLU A 339 10.69 1.60 35.10
N SER A 340 11.81 1.33 34.43
CA SER A 340 12.07 0.00 33.91
C SER A 340 12.31 -0.99 35.05
N THR A 341 11.83 -2.22 34.89
CA THR A 341 12.17 -3.35 35.78
C THR A 341 13.46 -4.07 35.37
N GLN A 342 14.07 -3.66 34.26
CA GLN A 342 15.31 -4.23 33.73
C GLN A 342 16.50 -3.36 34.14
N ASP A 343 17.48 -3.94 34.82
CA ASP A 343 18.64 -3.23 35.38
C ASP A 343 19.52 -2.52 34.34
N TRP A 344 19.48 -2.96 33.08
CA TRP A 344 20.25 -2.36 31.99
C TRP A 344 19.59 -1.13 31.37
N ILE A 345 18.35 -0.80 31.74
CA ILE A 345 17.62 0.38 31.24
C ILE A 345 17.63 1.45 32.33
N SER A 346 18.34 2.55 32.08
CA SER A 346 18.49 3.67 33.01
C SER A 346 17.49 4.82 32.79
N HIS A 347 16.50 4.63 31.92
CA HIS A 347 15.50 5.63 31.59
C HIS A 347 14.08 5.10 31.78
N ARG A 348 13.11 6.01 31.90
CA ARG A 348 11.69 5.66 31.92
C ARG A 348 11.26 5.03 30.60
N VAL A 349 10.31 4.10 30.69
CA VAL A 349 9.78 3.32 29.58
C VAL A 349 8.28 3.52 29.41
N VAL A 350 7.77 3.27 28.21
CA VAL A 350 6.33 3.25 27.89
C VAL A 350 5.83 1.82 27.85
N ASP A 351 4.65 1.57 28.40
CA ASP A 351 3.94 0.30 28.24
C ASP A 351 3.22 0.27 26.88
N ALA A 352 3.65 -0.62 25.98
CA ALA A 352 3.04 -0.78 24.66
C ALA A 352 1.76 -1.62 24.67
N THR A 353 1.46 -2.33 25.76
CA THR A 353 0.32 -3.26 25.84
C THR A 353 -0.99 -2.68 25.29
N PRO A 354 -1.36 -1.41 25.57
CA PRO A 354 -2.61 -0.84 25.05
C PRO A 354 -2.64 -0.66 23.52
N VAL A 355 -1.48 -0.60 22.86
CA VAL A 355 -1.38 -0.33 21.43
C VAL A 355 -1.08 -1.55 20.57
N LEU A 356 -0.81 -2.71 21.19
CA LEU A 356 -0.50 -3.92 20.44
C LEU A 356 -1.66 -4.32 19.50
N PRO A 357 -1.32 -4.82 18.29
CA PRO A 357 -2.32 -5.33 17.36
C PRO A 357 -2.91 -6.65 17.86
N SER A 358 -4.08 -7.02 17.36
CA SER A 358 -4.63 -8.35 17.62
C SER A 358 -3.70 -9.46 17.10
N LYS A 359 -3.71 -10.60 17.79
CA LYS A 359 -3.00 -11.82 17.33
C LYS A 359 -3.56 -12.37 16.01
N THR A 360 -4.76 -11.94 15.63
CA THR A 360 -5.44 -12.35 14.39
C THR A 360 -5.16 -11.43 13.21
N LEU A 361 -4.54 -10.26 13.43
CA LEU A 361 -4.15 -9.36 12.35
C LEU A 361 -3.06 -10.00 11.50
N THR A 362 -3.25 -9.98 10.17
CA THR A 362 -2.31 -10.57 9.21
C THR A 362 -1.87 -9.55 8.17
N LEU A 363 -0.71 -9.77 7.57
CA LEU A 363 -0.27 -8.98 6.42
C LEU A 363 -1.23 -9.14 5.24
N ASN A 364 -1.84 -10.31 5.07
CA ASN A 364 -2.87 -10.52 4.05
C ASN A 364 -4.04 -9.53 4.24
N SER A 365 -4.54 -9.36 5.46
CA SER A 365 -5.65 -8.42 5.70
C SER A 365 -5.31 -6.94 5.45
N ILE A 366 -4.02 -6.59 5.45
CA ILE A 366 -3.55 -5.20 5.28
C ILE A 366 -3.25 -4.90 3.80
N PHE A 367 -2.64 -5.86 3.09
CA PHE A 367 -2.09 -5.63 1.76
C PHE A 367 -2.88 -6.27 0.60
N SER A 368 -3.94 -7.03 0.90
CA SER A 368 -4.84 -7.58 -0.14
C SER A 368 -5.75 -6.55 -0.82
#